data_AF-A0A2D6NDZ5-F1
#
_entry.id   AF-A0A2D6NDZ5-F1
#
_cell.length_a   1.000
_cell.length_b   1.000
_cell.length_c   1.000
_cell.angle_alpha   90.00
_cell.angle_beta   90.00
_cell.angle_gamma   90.00
#
_symmetry.space_group_name_H-M   'P 1'
#
loop_
_entity.id
_entity.type
_entity.pdbx_description
1 polymer ?
#
loop_
_entity_poly.entity_id
_entity_poly.type
_entity_poly.pdbx_seq_one_letter_code
_entity_poly.pdbx_strand_id
1 'polypeptide(L)'
;MNRKISITLLLLSVFLISSCGGGSGGFGQSDPSRENFYQGTEGIRMMIDSGAPPSRLYYYSDALTDDYNSFDIAVEIHNTGASWAKGGIYVSGYDPSLIYLEGINIPKTEGGFFDNCRVDLDLSGTGTDFWSGLGGFFGCQAGGGAFELGGDSSTGQGIDNVRINNLFQIFGWDNLPEIDLSWDRTSGGFSFDFAGLGIDIDVLHHGKALLVMIDSLVFDRFNGKEFLLAPDNYDYPGGESTIISFPGNIEKSWPSGLDETDITFMVTSCYGYSTFATPVVCIDPQPFSETEKVCYPGAIDLQGSQGAPVAISNIKQENTPRKVIFTITIQNVGRGKVINLGDLELCSPYYPGRLGIQSLDVVYLGDIRMSGSNQRLKCSPDDYVIRLRDGRGQITCTYDMEYTTAKSAYKAPLVMELWYGYSETQRRNVRVKRVS
;
A
#
# COMPACT_ATOMS: atom_id res chain seq x y z
N MET A 1 -45.11 -45.84 35.44
CA MET A 1 -45.15 -44.97 34.24
C MET A 1 -44.23 -45.58 33.18
N ASN A 2 -44.73 -45.84 31.98
CA ASN A 2 -43.98 -46.61 30.97
C ASN A 2 -42.75 -45.82 30.51
N ARG A 3 -41.56 -46.43 30.59
CA ARG A 3 -40.27 -45.80 30.24
C ARG A 3 -40.26 -45.22 28.81
N LYS A 4 -41.08 -45.78 27.91
CA LYS A 4 -41.30 -45.27 26.55
C LYS A 4 -42.05 -43.93 26.54
N ILE A 5 -43.04 -43.74 27.41
CA ILE A 5 -43.84 -42.51 27.49
C ILE A 5 -42.99 -41.33 28.00
N SER A 6 -42.08 -41.56 28.95
CA SER A 6 -41.16 -40.52 29.43
C SER A 6 -40.15 -40.06 28.38
N ILE A 7 -39.67 -40.97 27.52
CA ILE A 7 -38.72 -40.61 26.44
C ILE A 7 -39.43 -39.82 25.34
N THR A 8 -40.69 -40.18 25.00
CA THR A 8 -41.47 -39.42 24.01
C THR A 8 -41.81 -38.02 24.50
N LEU A 9 -42.15 -37.85 25.79
CA LEU A 9 -42.40 -36.53 26.38
C LEU A 9 -41.15 -35.66 26.43
N LEU A 10 -39.98 -36.24 26.70
CA LEU A 10 -38.70 -35.51 26.71
C LEU A 10 -38.29 -35.05 25.30
N LEU A 11 -38.48 -35.90 24.28
CA LEU A 11 -38.20 -35.52 22.89
C LEU A 11 -39.19 -34.46 22.36
N LEU A 12 -40.46 -34.54 22.77
CA LEU A 12 -41.46 -33.54 22.41
C LEU A 12 -41.19 -32.20 23.10
N SER A 13 -40.69 -32.19 24.34
CA SER A 13 -40.30 -30.94 25.00
C SER A 13 -39.07 -30.31 24.35
N VAL A 14 -38.09 -31.10 23.90
CA VAL A 14 -36.92 -30.58 23.16
C VAL A 14 -37.35 -29.95 21.83
N PHE A 15 -38.33 -30.54 21.14
CA PHE A 15 -38.83 -30.02 19.87
C PHE A 15 -39.64 -28.72 20.01
N LEU A 16 -40.34 -28.54 21.13
CA LEU A 16 -41.11 -27.34 21.42
C LEU A 16 -40.24 -26.14 21.85
N ILE A 17 -39.04 -26.39 22.39
CA ILE A 17 -38.10 -25.31 22.76
C ILE A 17 -37.28 -24.84 21.54
N SER A 18 -37.20 -25.63 20.45
CA SER A 18 -36.59 -25.21 19.17
C SER A 18 -37.50 -24.38 18.26
N SER A 19 -38.75 -24.09 18.67
CA SER A 19 -39.67 -23.21 17.92
C SER A 19 -39.81 -21.85 18.62
N CYS A 20 -38.71 -21.10 18.68
CA CYS A 20 -38.71 -19.75 19.19
C CYS A 20 -38.33 -18.79 18.05
N GLY A 21 -39.28 -17.93 17.66
CA GLY A 21 -38.95 -16.61 17.10
C GLY A 21 -38.77 -16.49 15.59
N GLY A 22 -39.77 -16.86 14.79
CA GLY A 22 -39.98 -16.26 13.48
C GLY A 22 -40.43 -14.80 13.60
N GLY A 23 -39.55 -13.94 14.12
CA GLY A 23 -39.72 -12.50 14.05
C GLY A 23 -39.56 -12.09 12.60
N SER A 24 -40.58 -11.45 12.05
CA SER A 24 -40.52 -10.72 10.80
C SER A 24 -39.45 -9.62 10.92
N GLY A 25 -38.19 -9.99 10.68
CA GLY A 25 -37.07 -9.08 10.57
C GLY A 25 -37.34 -8.17 9.37
N GLY A 26 -37.76 -6.94 9.67
CA GLY A 26 -37.78 -5.88 8.68
C GLY A 26 -36.40 -5.79 8.06
N PHE A 27 -36.35 -5.94 6.75
CA PHE A 27 -35.15 -5.66 5.97
C PHE A 27 -34.70 -4.23 6.25
N GLY A 28 -33.54 -4.12 6.91
CA GLY A 28 -32.54 -3.08 6.67
C GLY A 28 -32.94 -1.63 6.98
N GLN A 29 -33.11 -1.29 8.25
CA GLN A 29 -32.54 -0.01 8.69
C GLN A 29 -31.03 -0.25 8.83
N SER A 30 -30.25 0.18 7.83
CA SER A 30 -28.81 0.32 8.00
C SER A 30 -28.59 1.22 9.21
N ASP A 31 -27.83 0.75 10.19
CA ASP A 31 -27.39 1.57 11.30
C ASP A 31 -26.53 2.70 10.71
N PRO A 32 -26.98 3.97 10.75
CA PRO A 32 -26.26 5.07 10.12
C PRO A 32 -24.88 5.31 10.75
N SER A 33 -24.57 4.69 11.88
CA SER A 33 -23.23 4.72 12.46
C SER A 33 -22.21 3.81 11.75
N ARG A 34 -22.63 2.99 10.78
CA ARG A 34 -21.73 2.11 10.00
C ARG A 34 -21.36 2.64 8.61
N GLU A 35 -21.88 3.79 8.19
CA GLU A 35 -21.79 4.26 6.79
C GLU A 35 -20.53 5.09 6.44
N ASN A 36 -19.65 5.40 7.40
CA ASN A 36 -18.51 6.30 7.14
C ASN A 36 -17.12 5.67 7.14
N PHE A 37 -17.01 4.35 7.31
CA PHE A 37 -15.74 3.66 7.08
C PHE A 37 -15.38 3.75 5.59
N TYR A 38 -14.08 3.86 5.27
CA TYR A 38 -13.55 4.02 3.90
C TYR A 38 -13.77 5.39 3.22
N GLN A 39 -14.03 6.44 4.00
CA GLN A 39 -14.02 7.82 3.52
C GLN A 39 -12.71 8.51 3.98
N GLY A 40 -12.31 9.62 3.35
CA GLY A 40 -10.98 10.24 3.49
C GLY A 40 -10.23 10.42 2.15
N THR A 41 -9.44 11.47 2.02
CA THR A 41 -8.48 11.68 0.91
C THR A 41 -7.04 11.43 1.38
N GLU A 42 -6.92 10.92 2.59
CA GLU A 42 -5.65 10.66 3.27
C GLU A 42 -5.53 9.15 3.45
N GLY A 43 -4.31 8.64 3.34
CA GLY A 43 -3.97 7.27 3.72
C GLY A 43 -3.29 7.31 5.08
N ILE A 44 -1.98 7.57 5.07
CA ILE A 44 -1.23 7.84 6.29
C ILE A 44 -1.17 9.33 6.58
N ARG A 45 -1.59 9.72 7.78
CA ARG A 45 -1.37 11.04 8.37
C ARG A 45 -0.12 10.99 9.27
N MET A 46 0.80 11.92 9.04
CA MET A 46 2.01 12.06 9.84
C MET A 46 2.02 13.42 10.56
N MET A 47 2.31 13.39 11.86
CA MET A 47 2.41 14.59 12.69
C MET A 47 3.68 14.51 13.54
N ILE A 48 4.50 15.57 13.51
CA ILE A 48 5.63 15.70 14.43
C ILE A 48 5.07 16.19 15.76
N ASP A 49 5.34 15.48 16.85
CA ASP A 49 4.89 15.87 18.17
C ASP A 49 5.37 17.29 18.50
N SER A 50 4.45 18.12 18.98
CA SER A 50 4.73 19.54 19.19
C SER A 50 5.78 19.81 20.28
N GLY A 51 6.00 18.85 21.19
CA GLY A 51 6.98 18.86 22.26
C GLY A 51 8.26 18.08 21.95
N ALA A 52 8.30 17.25 20.90
CA ALA A 52 9.44 16.41 20.55
C ALA A 52 9.76 16.47 19.03
N PRO A 53 10.68 17.34 18.58
CA PRO A 53 11.60 18.13 19.39
C PRO A 53 10.99 19.45 19.89
N PRO A 54 11.43 19.95 21.06
CA PRO A 54 11.14 21.30 21.49
C PRO A 54 11.57 22.33 20.44
N SER A 55 10.85 23.45 20.34
CA SER A 55 11.21 24.53 19.40
C SER A 55 12.57 25.19 19.72
N ARG A 56 13.09 24.95 20.92
CA ARG A 56 14.42 25.39 21.37
C ARG A 56 15.12 24.24 22.09
N LEU A 57 16.34 23.96 21.65
CA LEU A 57 17.26 23.05 22.32
C LEU A 57 18.42 23.85 22.92
N TYR A 58 19.01 23.30 23.97
CA TYR A 58 20.13 23.92 24.67
C TYR A 58 21.34 22.99 24.62
N TYR A 59 22.47 23.53 24.22
CA TYR A 59 23.75 22.83 24.24
C TYR A 59 24.58 23.30 25.44
N TYR A 60 24.87 22.38 26.35
CA TYR A 60 25.71 22.62 27.52
C TYR A 60 27.11 22.09 27.24
N SER A 61 28.08 23.00 27.05
CA SER A 61 29.46 22.60 26.74
C SER A 61 30.23 21.99 27.91
N ASP A 62 29.75 22.19 29.14
CA ASP A 62 30.30 21.67 30.39
C ASP A 62 29.54 20.44 30.93
N ALA A 63 28.59 19.91 30.16
CA ALA A 63 27.80 18.74 30.57
C ALA A 63 28.70 17.52 30.85
N LEU A 64 28.56 16.97 32.06
CA LEU A 64 29.31 15.80 32.52
C LEU A 64 28.77 14.50 31.92
N THR A 65 27.50 14.48 31.53
CA THR A 65 26.81 13.33 30.91
C THR A 65 26.11 13.76 29.64
N ASP A 66 25.93 12.83 28.71
CA ASP A 66 25.31 13.11 27.41
C ASP A 66 23.81 13.45 27.53
N ASP A 67 23.18 13.14 28.67
CA ASP A 67 21.75 13.36 28.92
C ASP A 67 21.32 14.83 28.82
N TYR A 68 22.19 15.78 29.18
CA TYR A 68 21.87 17.22 29.15
C TYR A 68 21.71 17.78 27.73
N ASN A 69 22.31 17.11 26.75
CA ASN A 69 22.26 17.48 25.33
C ASN A 69 21.36 16.52 24.54
N SER A 70 20.64 15.64 25.22
CA SER A 70 19.71 14.70 24.60
C SER A 70 18.38 15.36 24.26
N PHE A 71 17.75 14.88 23.19
CA PHE A 71 16.40 15.26 22.79
C PHE A 71 15.74 14.09 22.07
N ASP A 72 14.45 14.21 21.79
CA ASP A 72 13.74 13.22 20.97
C ASP A 72 12.98 13.93 19.84
N ILE A 73 12.85 13.25 18.71
CA ILE A 73 11.94 13.61 17.62
C ILE A 73 10.88 12.52 17.60
N ALA A 74 9.69 12.82 18.12
CA ALA A 74 8.59 11.88 18.13
C ALA A 74 7.64 12.20 16.97
N VAL A 75 7.29 11.17 16.22
CA VAL A 75 6.44 11.27 15.04
C VAL A 75 5.25 10.36 15.26
N GLU A 76 4.06 10.95 15.38
CA GLU A 76 2.81 10.21 15.36
C GLU A 76 2.41 9.92 13.91
N ILE A 77 2.12 8.66 13.64
CA ILE A 77 1.68 8.16 12.35
C ILE A 77 0.35 7.48 12.57
N HIS A 78 -0.63 7.82 11.75
CA HIS A 78 -1.99 7.32 11.87
C HIS A 78 -2.49 6.94 10.48
N ASN A 79 -2.90 5.68 10.29
CA ASN A 79 -3.61 5.28 9.09
C ASN A 79 -5.07 5.71 9.21
N THR A 80 -5.44 6.77 8.51
CA THR A 80 -6.81 7.30 8.46
C THR A 80 -7.56 6.85 7.21
N GLY A 81 -6.94 5.99 6.39
CA GLY A 81 -7.48 5.53 5.13
C GLY A 81 -7.98 4.08 5.16
N ALA A 82 -8.45 3.63 3.99
CA ALA A 82 -9.22 2.41 3.80
C ALA A 82 -8.39 1.12 3.63
N SER A 83 -7.06 1.24 3.50
CA SER A 83 -6.17 0.14 3.13
C SER A 83 -5.01 0.01 4.10
N TRP A 84 -4.46 -1.20 4.21
CA TRP A 84 -3.23 -1.42 4.97
C TRP A 84 -2.07 -0.61 4.39
N ALA A 85 -1.18 -0.15 5.27
CA ALA A 85 0.02 0.57 4.89
C ALA A 85 1.26 -0.06 5.50
N LYS A 86 2.29 -0.26 4.69
CA LYS A 86 3.65 -0.61 5.15
C LYS A 86 4.63 0.41 4.58
N GLY A 87 5.52 0.92 5.42
CA GLY A 87 6.45 1.97 5.01
C GLY A 87 7.55 2.24 6.02
N GLY A 88 8.33 3.28 5.74
CA GLY A 88 9.38 3.79 6.61
C GLY A 88 9.22 5.28 6.89
N ILE A 89 9.64 5.70 8.09
CA ILE A 89 9.87 7.10 8.44
C ILE A 89 11.36 7.41 8.43
N TYR A 90 11.71 8.55 7.86
CA TYR A 90 13.06 9.06 7.78
C TYR A 90 13.13 10.46 8.37
N VAL A 91 14.20 10.76 9.09
CA VAL A 91 14.54 12.12 9.54
C VAL A 91 15.70 12.64 8.71
N SER A 92 15.71 13.92 8.36
CA SER A 92 16.80 14.58 7.62
C SER A 92 16.81 16.08 7.92
N GLY A 93 17.64 16.86 7.21
CA GLY A 93 17.70 18.33 7.35
C GLY A 93 18.54 18.83 8.54
N TYR A 94 19.38 17.97 9.12
CA TYR A 94 20.33 18.31 10.17
C TYR A 94 21.78 18.05 9.74
N ASP A 95 22.73 18.68 10.42
CA ASP A 95 24.16 18.44 10.23
C ASP A 95 24.62 17.31 11.17
N PRO A 96 25.09 16.15 10.65
CA PRO A 96 25.51 15.02 11.47
C PRO A 96 26.78 15.27 12.29
N SER A 97 27.49 16.38 12.05
CA SER A 97 28.61 16.82 12.90
C SER A 97 28.18 17.60 14.14
N LEU A 98 26.93 18.08 14.15
CA LEU A 98 26.33 18.84 15.26
C LEU A 98 25.26 18.04 16.00
N ILE A 99 24.58 17.14 15.31
CA ILE A 99 23.47 16.37 15.85
C ILE A 99 23.67 14.89 15.51
N TYR A 100 23.66 14.06 16.54
CA TYR A 100 23.60 12.61 16.44
C TYR A 100 22.15 12.15 16.62
N LEU A 101 21.69 11.20 15.80
CA LEU A 101 20.39 10.53 15.98
C LEU A 101 20.62 9.03 16.08
N GLU A 102 20.09 8.40 17.13
CA GLU A 102 20.22 6.96 17.37
C GLU A 102 19.52 6.16 16.25
N GLY A 103 20.22 5.14 15.74
CA GLY A 103 19.74 4.31 14.64
C GLY A 103 19.96 4.90 13.25
N ILE A 104 20.46 6.14 13.14
CA ILE A 104 20.81 6.76 11.86
C ILE A 104 22.33 6.78 11.69
N ASN A 105 22.85 5.82 10.93
CA ASN A 105 24.27 5.72 10.63
C ASN A 105 24.57 6.43 9.30
N ILE A 106 25.08 7.66 9.39
CA ILE A 106 25.60 8.40 8.23
C ILE A 106 27.11 8.17 8.24
N PRO A 107 27.68 7.45 7.25
CA PRO A 107 29.12 7.28 7.19
C PRO A 107 29.79 8.65 7.13
N LYS A 108 30.63 8.96 8.12
CA LYS A 108 31.49 10.16 8.08
C LYS A 108 32.33 10.04 6.82
N THR A 109 32.32 11.07 5.99
CA THR A 109 32.82 11.13 4.61
C THR A 109 34.36 11.01 4.48
N GLU A 110 35.02 10.23 5.32
CA GLU A 110 36.48 10.03 5.29
C GLU A 110 36.93 8.91 4.33
N GLY A 111 36.00 8.28 3.62
CA GLY A 111 36.30 7.37 2.52
C GLY A 111 35.03 6.74 1.98
N GLY A 112 34.81 6.86 0.67
CA GLY A 112 33.62 6.35 0.00
C GLY A 112 33.47 4.84 0.19
N PHE A 113 32.66 4.42 1.16
CA PHE A 113 32.37 3.01 1.42
C PHE A 113 31.56 2.37 0.27
N PHE A 114 30.87 3.18 -0.54
CA PHE A 114 30.02 2.71 -1.64
C PHE A 114 30.60 2.89 -3.04
N ASP A 115 31.85 3.33 -3.20
CA ASP A 115 32.44 3.44 -4.55
C ASP A 115 32.52 2.07 -5.27
N ASN A 116 32.39 0.95 -4.55
CA ASN A 116 32.56 -0.41 -5.09
C ASN A 116 31.40 -1.40 -4.82
N CYS A 117 30.29 -0.95 -4.23
CA CYS A 117 29.11 -1.79 -3.99
C CYS A 117 27.91 -1.17 -4.71
N ARG A 118 27.51 -1.78 -5.83
CA ARG A 118 26.27 -1.42 -6.53
C ARG A 118 25.25 -2.51 -6.23
N VAL A 119 24.22 -2.14 -5.48
CA VAL A 119 22.96 -2.91 -5.47
C VAL A 119 22.12 -2.32 -6.58
N ASP A 120 22.17 -2.96 -7.74
CA ASP A 120 21.32 -2.61 -8.86
C ASP A 120 20.16 -3.61 -8.83
N LEU A 121 19.03 -3.19 -8.28
CA LEU A 121 17.75 -3.76 -8.66
C LEU A 121 17.46 -3.22 -10.05
N ASP A 122 18.14 -3.78 -11.04
CA ASP A 122 18.11 -3.25 -12.39
C ASP A 122 16.81 -3.65 -13.07
N LEU A 123 15.79 -2.80 -12.93
CA LEU A 123 14.57 -2.78 -13.76
C LEU A 123 14.88 -2.40 -15.23
N SER A 124 16.07 -2.68 -15.75
CA SER A 124 16.46 -2.39 -17.15
C SER A 124 16.00 -3.44 -18.15
N GLY A 125 15.22 -4.43 -17.70
CA GLY A 125 14.46 -5.27 -18.61
C GLY A 125 13.67 -4.38 -19.57
N THR A 126 14.10 -4.32 -20.83
CA THR A 126 13.37 -3.66 -21.93
C THR A 126 12.04 -4.35 -22.24
N GLY A 127 11.63 -5.30 -21.40
CA GLY A 127 10.32 -5.92 -21.38
C GLY A 127 9.31 -4.98 -20.75
N THR A 128 8.13 -4.94 -21.34
CA THR A 128 6.99 -4.08 -20.96
C THR A 128 6.37 -4.45 -19.61
N ASP A 129 6.86 -5.48 -18.93
CA ASP A 129 6.22 -6.05 -17.76
C ASP A 129 7.12 -5.84 -16.53
N PHE A 130 6.58 -5.22 -15.47
CA PHE A 130 7.28 -4.84 -14.22
C PHE A 130 8.16 -5.95 -13.62
N TRP A 131 7.82 -7.23 -13.83
CA TRP A 131 8.56 -8.38 -13.28
C TRP A 131 9.52 -9.06 -14.27
N SER A 132 9.42 -8.78 -15.57
CA SER A 132 10.41 -9.27 -16.56
C SER A 132 11.79 -8.62 -16.40
N GLY A 133 11.87 -7.56 -15.59
CA GLY A 133 13.09 -6.86 -15.19
C GLY A 133 13.46 -7.00 -13.71
N LEU A 134 12.80 -7.86 -12.92
CA LEU A 134 13.20 -8.09 -11.52
C LEU A 134 14.35 -9.11 -11.45
N GLY A 135 15.50 -8.69 -11.97
CA GLY A 135 16.81 -9.29 -11.71
C GLY A 135 17.60 -8.37 -10.79
N GLY A 136 17.79 -8.76 -9.54
CA GLY A 136 18.68 -8.04 -8.63
C GLY A 136 20.11 -8.53 -8.79
N PHE A 137 21.04 -7.64 -9.12
CA PHE A 137 22.47 -7.94 -9.03
C PHE A 137 23.02 -7.32 -7.75
N PHE A 138 23.55 -8.18 -6.87
CA PHE A 138 24.35 -7.75 -5.73
C PHE A 138 25.82 -7.97 -6.04
N GLY A 139 26.51 -6.91 -6.45
CA GLY A 139 27.95 -6.93 -6.69
C GLY A 139 28.69 -6.00 -5.75
N CYS A 140 29.38 -6.56 -4.76
CA CYS A 140 30.39 -5.86 -3.99
C CYS A 140 31.77 -6.34 -4.42
N GLN A 141 32.61 -5.44 -4.94
CA GLN A 141 33.99 -5.76 -5.25
C GLN A 141 34.86 -5.70 -3.99
N ALA A 142 34.56 -6.56 -3.01
CA ALA A 142 35.42 -6.85 -1.87
C ALA A 142 35.03 -8.19 -1.22
N GLY A 143 35.56 -9.29 -1.75
CA GLY A 143 35.40 -10.63 -1.16
C GLY A 143 34.18 -11.37 -1.70
N GLY A 144 34.43 -12.34 -2.58
CA GLY A 144 33.43 -13.09 -3.32
C GLY A 144 32.39 -13.79 -2.44
N GLY A 145 31.15 -13.35 -2.60
CA GLY A 145 29.94 -14.09 -2.27
C GLY A 145 28.84 -13.58 -3.19
N ALA A 146 28.53 -14.36 -4.23
CA ALA A 146 27.38 -14.09 -5.08
C ALA A 146 26.17 -14.83 -4.49
N PHE A 147 25.08 -14.12 -4.29
CA PHE A 147 23.76 -14.74 -4.08
C PHE A 147 23.08 -14.77 -5.45
N GLU A 148 23.13 -15.91 -6.13
CA GLU A 148 22.47 -16.13 -7.41
C GLU A 148 21.07 -16.72 -7.19
N LEU A 149 20.02 -15.98 -7.58
CA LEU A 149 18.74 -16.59 -7.96
C LEU A 149 18.86 -17.01 -9.42
N GLY A 150 19.54 -18.13 -9.67
CA GLY A 150 19.74 -18.68 -11.00
C GLY A 150 18.51 -19.47 -11.46
N GLY A 151 17.83 -18.99 -12.50
CA GLY A 151 17.02 -19.85 -13.36
C GLY A 151 17.93 -20.63 -14.31
N ASP A 152 17.71 -21.94 -14.44
CA ASP A 152 18.48 -22.80 -15.33
C ASP A 152 18.28 -22.37 -16.79
N SER A 153 19.29 -21.71 -17.37
CA SER A 153 19.26 -21.24 -18.75
C SER A 153 19.42 -22.35 -19.80
N SER A 154 19.61 -23.62 -19.39
CA SER A 154 19.87 -24.71 -20.31
C SER A 154 18.63 -25.30 -20.99
N THR A 155 17.41 -25.01 -20.50
CA THR A 155 16.16 -25.52 -21.09
C THR A 155 15.34 -24.47 -21.84
N GLY A 156 15.73 -23.20 -21.81
CA GLY A 156 14.92 -22.11 -22.36
C GLY A 156 13.58 -21.90 -21.63
N GLN A 157 13.39 -22.56 -20.48
CA GLN A 157 12.26 -22.32 -19.58
C GLN A 157 12.69 -21.28 -18.56
N GLY A 158 11.86 -20.25 -18.39
CA GLY A 158 12.06 -19.23 -17.36
C GLY A 158 11.91 -19.85 -15.96
N ILE A 159 12.13 -19.04 -14.93
CA ILE A 159 11.83 -19.42 -13.55
C ILE A 159 10.32 -19.71 -13.47
N ASP A 160 9.93 -20.98 -13.54
CA ASP A 160 8.53 -21.38 -13.62
C ASP A 160 7.82 -21.31 -12.25
N ASN A 161 8.56 -21.30 -11.13
CA ASN A 161 7.97 -21.22 -9.78
C ASN A 161 8.90 -20.53 -8.78
N VAL A 162 8.42 -19.46 -8.14
CA VAL A 162 9.02 -18.90 -6.91
C VAL A 162 8.14 -19.32 -5.75
N ARG A 163 8.63 -20.22 -4.90
CA ARG A 163 7.93 -20.64 -3.69
C ARG A 163 8.35 -19.78 -2.51
N ILE A 164 7.39 -19.09 -1.91
CA ILE A 164 7.59 -18.33 -0.67
C ILE A 164 6.86 -19.05 0.45
N ASN A 165 7.61 -19.75 1.30
CA ASN A 165 7.06 -20.41 2.48
C ASN A 165 7.03 -19.43 3.66
N ASN A 166 5.96 -19.48 4.48
CA ASN A 166 5.74 -18.73 5.73
C ASN A 166 5.29 -17.25 5.65
N LEU A 167 4.84 -16.78 4.49
CA LEU A 167 4.44 -15.37 4.33
C LEU A 167 3.20 -14.94 5.19
N PHE A 168 2.42 -15.90 5.68
CA PHE A 168 1.17 -15.66 6.43
C PHE A 168 1.33 -15.51 7.94
N GLN A 169 2.51 -15.80 8.50
CA GLN A 169 2.77 -15.55 9.92
C GLN A 169 2.69 -14.05 10.25
N ILE A 170 2.95 -13.17 9.28
CA ILE A 170 2.83 -11.71 9.41
C ILE A 170 1.37 -11.28 9.66
N PHE A 171 0.40 -12.03 9.13
CA PHE A 171 -1.03 -11.76 9.33
C PHE A 171 -1.62 -12.54 10.52
N GLY A 172 -0.79 -13.23 11.31
CA GLY A 172 -1.22 -14.05 12.44
C GLY A 172 -2.02 -15.30 12.02
N TRP A 173 -1.79 -15.82 10.81
CA TRP A 173 -2.51 -16.98 10.28
C TRP A 173 -1.61 -18.23 10.28
N ASP A 174 -1.64 -18.98 11.37
CA ASP A 174 -0.68 -20.07 11.65
C ASP A 174 -0.91 -21.40 10.89
N ASN A 175 -1.87 -21.52 9.96
CA ASN A 175 -2.23 -22.82 9.36
C ASN A 175 -2.73 -22.76 7.90
N LEU A 176 -2.12 -21.95 7.04
CA LEU A 176 -2.46 -21.99 5.61
C LEU A 176 -1.47 -22.86 4.81
N PRO A 177 -1.98 -23.68 3.85
CA PRO A 177 -1.15 -24.46 2.93
C PRO A 177 -0.35 -23.57 1.97
N GLU A 178 0.69 -24.15 1.34
CA GLU A 178 1.58 -23.48 0.38
C GLU A 178 0.78 -22.70 -0.69
N ILE A 179 1.16 -21.44 -0.90
CA ILE A 179 0.72 -20.66 -2.05
C ILE A 179 1.79 -20.77 -3.10
N ASP A 180 1.43 -21.30 -4.27
CA ASP A 180 2.28 -21.25 -5.45
C ASP A 180 2.02 -19.93 -6.18
N LEU A 181 3.07 -19.09 -6.26
CA LEU A 181 3.09 -17.90 -7.10
C LEU A 181 3.59 -18.31 -8.48
N SER A 182 2.69 -18.27 -9.46
CA SER A 182 2.98 -18.60 -10.86
C SER A 182 2.91 -17.33 -11.71
N TRP A 183 3.98 -17.05 -12.44
CA TRP A 183 4.02 -15.98 -13.44
C TRP A 183 3.97 -16.61 -14.84
N ASP A 184 2.94 -16.27 -15.63
CA ASP A 184 2.80 -16.77 -17.00
C ASP A 184 3.19 -15.68 -17.99
N ARG A 185 4.36 -15.86 -18.59
CA ARG A 185 4.95 -14.99 -19.61
C ARG A 185 4.08 -14.80 -20.85
N THR A 186 3.14 -15.72 -21.15
CA THR A 186 2.23 -15.59 -22.29
C THR A 186 1.02 -14.69 -22.01
N SER A 187 0.65 -14.51 -20.75
CA SER A 187 -0.45 -13.64 -20.33
C SER A 187 0.00 -12.25 -19.88
N GLY A 188 1.32 -12.02 -19.71
CA GLY A 188 1.87 -10.80 -19.13
C GLY A 188 1.44 -10.57 -17.67
N GLY A 189 0.88 -11.60 -17.02
CA GLY A 189 0.18 -11.49 -15.75
C GLY A 189 0.72 -12.44 -14.68
N PHE A 190 0.59 -12.01 -13.43
CA PHE A 190 0.64 -12.92 -12.29
C PHE A 190 -0.65 -13.70 -12.24
N SER A 191 -0.53 -15.02 -12.18
CA SER A 191 -1.63 -15.90 -11.83
C SER A 191 -1.38 -16.37 -10.40
N PHE A 192 -2.10 -15.76 -9.47
CA PHE A 192 -2.23 -16.30 -8.12
C PHE A 192 -3.24 -17.44 -8.22
N ASP A 193 -2.76 -18.64 -8.55
CA ASP A 193 -3.64 -19.79 -8.53
C ASP A 193 -3.69 -20.34 -7.11
N PHE A 194 -4.69 -19.91 -6.35
CA PHE A 194 -5.10 -20.55 -5.10
C PHE A 194 -5.79 -21.90 -5.36
N ALA A 195 -5.33 -22.63 -6.39
CA ALA A 195 -5.92 -23.88 -6.85
C ALA A 195 -5.97 -24.87 -5.70
N GLY A 196 -7.18 -25.01 -5.14
CA GLY A 196 -7.49 -25.98 -4.10
C GLY A 196 -7.86 -25.39 -2.73
N LEU A 197 -7.73 -24.08 -2.49
CA LEU A 197 -7.93 -23.51 -1.15
C LEU A 197 -9.25 -22.81 -0.93
N GLY A 198 -9.98 -22.46 -1.99
CA GLY A 198 -11.23 -21.69 -1.86
C GLY A 198 -11.03 -20.37 -1.11
N ILE A 199 -9.79 -19.86 -1.07
CA ILE A 199 -9.48 -18.55 -0.50
C ILE A 199 -10.09 -17.53 -1.45
N ASP A 200 -11.07 -16.81 -0.94
CA ASP A 200 -11.71 -15.73 -1.65
C ASP A 200 -10.66 -14.66 -1.95
N ILE A 201 -10.49 -14.30 -3.23
CA ILE A 201 -9.56 -13.25 -3.65
C ILE A 201 -9.89 -11.91 -2.97
N ASP A 202 -11.14 -11.75 -2.53
CA ASP A 202 -11.58 -10.60 -1.74
C ASP A 202 -10.83 -10.49 -0.40
N VAL A 203 -10.26 -11.59 0.12
CA VAL A 203 -9.40 -11.60 1.33
C VAL A 203 -8.10 -10.84 1.13
N LEU A 204 -7.66 -10.67 -0.13
CA LEU A 204 -6.40 -10.00 -0.48
C LEU A 204 -6.57 -8.52 -0.85
N HIS A 205 -7.81 -8.04 -0.94
CA HIS A 205 -8.10 -6.63 -1.19
C HIS A 205 -7.71 -5.75 0.00
N HIS A 206 -7.88 -4.44 -0.16
CA HIS A 206 -7.51 -3.43 0.83
C HIS A 206 -6.01 -3.44 1.17
N GLY A 207 -5.18 -3.75 0.16
CA GLY A 207 -3.73 -3.65 0.26
C GLY A 207 -3.05 -4.88 0.85
N LYS A 208 -3.78 -5.93 1.24
CA LYS A 208 -3.15 -7.16 1.76
C LYS A 208 -2.27 -7.85 0.71
N ALA A 209 -2.74 -7.98 -0.53
CA ALA A 209 -1.89 -8.43 -1.65
C ALA A 209 -0.66 -7.54 -1.84
N LEU A 210 -0.85 -6.23 -1.74
CA LEU A 210 0.25 -5.28 -1.86
C LEU A 210 1.30 -5.51 -0.77
N LEU A 211 0.88 -5.69 0.48
CA LEU A 211 1.77 -5.98 1.61
C LEU A 211 2.65 -7.19 1.34
N VAL A 212 2.07 -8.28 0.81
CA VAL A 212 2.82 -9.48 0.41
C VAL A 212 3.92 -9.13 -0.58
N MET A 213 3.61 -8.31 -1.59
CA MET A 213 4.58 -7.96 -2.63
C MET A 213 5.72 -7.07 -2.12
N ILE A 214 5.41 -6.13 -1.23
CA ILE A 214 6.40 -5.20 -0.67
C ILE A 214 7.04 -5.73 0.61
N ASP A 215 6.76 -6.98 1.00
CA ASP A 215 7.28 -7.53 2.25
C ASP A 215 8.82 -7.62 2.25
N SER A 216 9.40 -7.83 1.07
CA SER A 216 10.85 -7.89 0.86
C SER A 216 11.56 -6.54 1.03
N LEU A 217 10.83 -5.42 1.07
CA LEU A 217 11.41 -4.11 1.32
C LEU A 217 11.77 -3.98 2.80
N VAL A 218 13.01 -3.56 3.07
CA VAL A 218 13.52 -3.37 4.44
C VAL A 218 13.91 -1.92 4.62
N PHE A 219 12.98 -1.13 5.15
CA PHE A 219 13.15 0.33 5.29
C PHE A 219 14.29 0.70 6.25
N ASP A 220 14.57 -0.16 7.23
CA ASP A 220 15.66 0.02 8.20
C ASP A 220 17.06 0.00 7.55
N ARG A 221 17.20 -0.63 6.37
CA ARG A 221 18.48 -0.72 5.64
C ARG A 221 19.08 0.66 5.34
N PHE A 222 18.23 1.66 5.12
CA PHE A 222 18.64 3.02 4.78
C PHE A 222 18.24 4.02 5.87
N ASN A 223 18.47 3.64 7.13
CA ASN A 223 18.19 4.46 8.33
C ASN A 223 16.72 4.89 8.45
N GLY A 224 15.79 4.12 7.87
CA GLY A 224 14.37 4.26 8.13
C GLY A 224 13.99 3.61 9.45
N LYS A 225 12.80 3.95 9.95
CA LYS A 225 12.08 3.14 10.94
C LYS A 225 10.80 2.63 10.32
N GLU A 226 10.71 1.32 10.18
CA GLU A 226 9.56 0.65 9.57
C GLU A 226 8.28 0.77 10.39
N PHE A 227 7.13 0.80 9.71
CA PHE A 227 5.81 0.65 10.31
C PHE A 227 4.88 -0.19 9.43
N LEU A 228 3.91 -0.83 10.08
CA LEU A 228 2.77 -1.50 9.49
C LEU A 228 1.53 -1.03 10.26
N LEU A 229 0.53 -0.46 9.57
CA LEU A 229 -0.66 0.09 10.21
C LEU A 229 -1.94 -0.45 9.56
N ALA A 230 -2.84 -0.97 10.40
CA ALA A 230 -4.16 -1.39 9.98
C ALA A 230 -5.02 -0.21 9.48
N PRO A 231 -5.90 -0.44 8.49
CA PRO A 231 -6.79 0.60 7.94
C PRO A 231 -7.87 1.03 8.93
N ASP A 232 -8.53 2.14 8.62
CA ASP A 232 -9.82 2.50 9.21
C ASP A 232 -10.94 1.60 8.64
N ASN A 233 -11.34 0.61 9.42
CA ASN A 233 -12.41 -0.32 9.07
C ASN A 233 -13.22 -0.75 10.31
N TYR A 234 -14.10 -1.74 10.14
CA TYR A 234 -14.92 -2.25 11.24
C TYR A 234 -14.11 -2.86 12.39
N ASP A 235 -12.99 -3.54 12.09
CA ASP A 235 -12.15 -4.20 13.09
C ASP A 235 -11.21 -3.20 13.79
N TYR A 236 -10.83 -2.12 13.09
CA TYR A 236 -9.97 -1.05 13.55
C TYR A 236 -10.64 0.31 13.30
N PRO A 237 -11.70 0.66 14.06
CA PRO A 237 -12.43 1.90 13.83
C PRO A 237 -11.54 3.13 14.10
N GLY A 238 -11.45 4.00 13.09
CA GLY A 238 -10.54 5.14 13.06
C GLY A 238 -9.12 4.79 12.59
N GLY A 239 -8.81 3.51 12.37
CA GLY A 239 -7.51 3.01 11.94
C GLY A 239 -6.43 3.01 13.02
N GLU A 240 -5.33 2.32 12.74
CA GLU A 240 -4.23 2.16 13.70
C GLU A 240 -3.27 3.35 13.69
N SER A 241 -2.76 3.71 14.86
CA SER A 241 -1.72 4.71 15.02
C SER A 241 -0.55 4.20 15.84
N THR A 242 0.62 4.79 15.61
CA THR A 242 1.85 4.50 16.35
C THR A 242 2.71 5.75 16.48
N ILE A 243 3.61 5.75 17.45
CA ILE A 243 4.59 6.81 17.66
C ILE A 243 5.97 6.24 17.38
N ILE A 244 6.70 6.89 16.47
CA ILE A 244 8.09 6.57 16.15
C ILE A 244 8.98 7.67 16.71
N SER A 245 9.85 7.30 17.65
CA SER A 245 10.84 8.18 18.25
C SER A 245 12.20 8.04 17.59
N PHE A 246 12.90 9.16 17.41
CA PHE A 246 14.30 9.24 17.01
C PHE A 246 15.08 9.97 18.12
N PRO A 247 15.59 9.21 19.11
CA PRO A 247 16.43 9.77 20.15
C PRO A 247 17.65 10.44 19.54
N GLY A 248 17.99 11.63 20.02
CA GLY A 248 19.05 12.45 19.49
C GLY A 248 19.94 13.04 20.57
N ASN A 249 21.13 13.47 20.17
CA ASN A 249 22.07 14.19 21.02
C ASN A 249 22.74 15.32 20.24
N ILE A 250 22.99 16.46 20.91
CA ILE A 250 23.84 17.52 20.35
C ILE A 250 25.30 17.14 20.58
N GLU A 251 26.04 16.99 19.49
CA GLU A 251 27.42 16.51 19.50
C GLU A 251 28.37 17.45 20.27
N LYS A 252 29.33 16.84 20.98
CA LYS A 252 30.36 17.57 21.76
C LYS A 252 31.27 18.42 20.85
N SER A 253 31.31 18.13 19.55
CA SER A 253 32.04 18.90 18.53
C SER A 253 31.39 20.23 18.16
N TRP A 254 30.41 20.72 18.94
CA TRP A 254 29.80 22.03 18.71
C TRP A 254 30.85 23.15 18.56
N PRO A 255 30.88 23.91 17.46
CA PRO A 255 31.91 24.90 17.19
C PRO A 255 32.01 25.99 18.27
N SER A 256 33.23 26.25 18.74
CA SER A 256 33.50 27.37 19.64
C SER A 256 33.22 28.70 18.92
N GLY A 257 32.25 29.46 19.41
CA GLY A 257 31.81 30.73 18.82
C GLY A 257 30.48 30.66 18.07
N LEU A 258 29.89 29.48 17.91
CA LEU A 258 28.51 29.34 17.45
C LEU A 258 27.56 29.40 18.65
N ASP A 259 27.04 30.59 18.94
CA ASP A 259 26.15 30.81 20.09
C ASP A 259 24.73 30.28 19.85
N GLU A 260 24.22 30.39 18.62
CA GLU A 260 22.93 29.84 18.22
C GLU A 260 22.91 29.46 16.73
N THR A 261 22.05 28.52 16.37
CA THR A 261 21.76 28.16 14.98
C THR A 261 20.32 27.63 14.87
N ASP A 262 19.71 27.81 13.71
CA ASP A 262 18.38 27.29 13.40
C ASP A 262 18.54 26.04 12.52
N ILE A 263 18.01 24.91 12.97
CA ILE A 263 18.01 23.61 12.27
C ILE A 263 16.59 23.31 11.80
N THR A 264 16.43 22.80 10.59
CA THR A 264 15.11 22.40 10.05
C THR A 264 15.07 20.88 9.89
N PHE A 265 14.49 20.18 10.87
CA PHE A 265 14.25 18.75 10.74
C PHE A 265 13.17 18.51 9.68
N MET A 266 13.47 17.61 8.75
CA MET A 266 12.55 17.13 7.72
C MET A 266 12.22 15.68 8.01
N VAL A 267 10.97 15.41 8.37
CA VAL A 267 10.48 14.04 8.59
C VAL A 267 9.73 13.62 7.35
N THR A 268 10.16 12.55 6.70
CA THR A 268 9.55 12.03 5.47
C THR A 268 8.99 10.63 5.74
N SER A 269 7.71 10.42 5.44
CA SER A 269 7.09 9.11 5.40
C SER A 269 7.08 8.59 3.97
N CYS A 270 7.48 7.34 3.75
CA CYS A 270 7.40 6.67 2.45
C CYS A 270 6.75 5.30 2.64
N TYR A 271 5.62 5.05 2.00
CA TYR A 271 4.83 3.84 2.23
C TYR A 271 4.17 3.33 0.96
N GLY A 272 3.98 2.01 0.89
CA GLY A 272 3.08 1.39 -0.08
C GLY A 272 1.65 1.52 0.39
N TYR A 273 0.75 1.85 -0.53
CA TYR A 273 -0.67 1.98 -0.24
C TYR A 273 -1.52 1.47 -1.41
N SER A 274 -2.78 1.13 -1.12
CA SER A 274 -3.75 0.80 -2.16
C SER A 274 -5.03 1.60 -2.05
N THR A 275 -5.69 1.79 -3.19
CA THR A 275 -7.01 2.39 -3.26
C THR A 275 -7.98 1.36 -3.80
N PHE A 276 -9.01 1.05 -3.02
CA PHE A 276 -10.04 0.10 -3.40
C PHE A 276 -11.35 0.83 -3.73
N ALA A 277 -11.98 0.47 -4.85
CA ALA A 277 -13.24 1.07 -5.27
C ALA A 277 -14.15 0.04 -5.95
N THR A 278 -15.44 0.10 -5.65
CA THR A 278 -16.47 -0.79 -6.22
C THR A 278 -17.66 -0.02 -6.79
N PRO A 279 -17.47 0.92 -7.73
CA PRO A 279 -18.57 1.66 -8.32
C PRO A 279 -19.53 0.75 -9.09
N VAL A 280 -20.82 1.11 -9.07
CA VAL A 280 -21.86 0.39 -9.80
C VAL A 280 -21.96 0.94 -11.23
N VAL A 281 -21.68 0.10 -12.22
CA VAL A 281 -21.72 0.43 -13.65
C VAL A 281 -22.95 -0.19 -14.33
N CYS A 282 -23.32 0.29 -15.52
CA CYS A 282 -24.50 -0.18 -16.26
C CYS A 282 -24.12 -1.04 -17.48
N ILE A 283 -24.22 -2.36 -17.38
CA ILE A 283 -23.93 -3.25 -18.50
C ILE A 283 -25.18 -3.38 -19.38
N ASP A 284 -25.05 -3.01 -20.65
CA ASP A 284 -26.15 -2.99 -21.62
C ASP A 284 -25.75 -3.81 -22.87
N PRO A 285 -26.23 -5.07 -22.97
CA PRO A 285 -25.97 -5.93 -24.13
C PRO A 285 -26.63 -5.44 -25.43
N GLN A 286 -27.62 -4.54 -25.35
CA GLN A 286 -28.38 -4.04 -26.50
C GLN A 286 -28.44 -2.50 -26.50
N PRO A 287 -27.28 -1.81 -26.63
CA PRO A 287 -27.21 -0.35 -26.45
C PRO A 287 -28.11 0.43 -27.40
N PHE A 288 -28.39 -0.11 -28.59
CA PHE A 288 -29.24 0.52 -29.61
C PHE A 288 -30.73 0.19 -29.50
N SER A 289 -31.14 -0.66 -28.55
CA SER A 289 -32.57 -0.92 -28.31
C SER A 289 -33.24 0.30 -27.71
N GLU A 290 -34.38 0.71 -28.30
CA GLU A 290 -35.25 1.78 -27.80
C GLU A 290 -36.19 1.32 -26.67
N THR A 291 -36.13 0.05 -26.28
CA THR A 291 -36.91 -0.47 -25.14
C THR A 291 -36.51 0.22 -23.84
N GLU A 292 -37.46 0.36 -22.91
CA GLU A 292 -37.19 0.85 -21.56
C GLU A 292 -36.17 -0.07 -20.86
N LYS A 293 -35.15 0.54 -20.22
CA LYS A 293 -34.02 -0.16 -19.58
C LYS A 293 -33.88 0.26 -18.12
N VAL A 294 -33.35 -0.64 -17.29
CA VAL A 294 -33.13 -0.41 -15.85
C VAL A 294 -32.04 0.63 -15.59
N CYS A 295 -31.08 0.76 -16.51
CA CYS A 295 -30.02 1.74 -16.45
C CYS A 295 -29.52 2.09 -17.85
N TYR A 296 -28.79 3.20 -17.95
CA TYR A 296 -28.11 3.63 -19.17
C TYR A 296 -26.61 3.83 -18.88
N PRO A 297 -25.72 3.41 -19.80
CA PRO A 297 -24.28 3.69 -19.68
C PRO A 297 -24.03 5.19 -19.66
N GLY A 298 -23.06 5.63 -18.86
CA GLY A 298 -22.73 7.04 -18.70
C GLY A 298 -21.42 7.25 -17.97
N ALA A 299 -21.05 8.51 -17.77
CA ALA A 299 -19.94 8.87 -16.91
C ALA A 299 -20.37 8.79 -15.43
N ILE A 300 -19.50 8.23 -14.60
CA ILE A 300 -19.66 8.14 -13.16
C ILE A 300 -18.56 8.98 -12.54
N ASP A 301 -18.95 10.09 -11.91
CA ASP A 301 -18.02 10.89 -11.13
C ASP A 301 -17.96 10.35 -9.70
N LEU A 302 -16.77 9.94 -9.29
CA LEU A 302 -16.50 9.50 -7.93
C LEU A 302 -15.96 10.71 -7.16
N GLN A 303 -16.84 11.65 -6.88
CA GLN A 303 -16.52 12.85 -6.07
C GLN A 303 -16.40 12.51 -4.57
N GLY A 304 -16.53 11.23 -4.23
CA GLY A 304 -16.40 10.70 -2.90
C GLY A 304 -14.97 10.36 -2.54
N SER A 305 -14.74 10.39 -1.25
CA SER A 305 -13.51 10.04 -0.60
C SER A 305 -13.34 8.51 -0.60
N GLN A 306 -12.20 7.99 -1.09
CA GLN A 306 -11.90 6.54 -1.17
C GLN A 306 -10.99 6.07 -0.03
N GLY A 307 -10.82 6.89 1.02
CA GLY A 307 -9.89 6.64 2.13
C GLY A 307 -8.44 6.52 1.64
N ALA A 308 -8.05 7.31 0.63
CA ALA A 308 -6.74 7.15 -0.01
C ALA A 308 -6.26 8.43 -0.71
N PRO A 309 -4.95 8.66 -0.81
CA PRO A 309 -4.38 9.85 -1.44
C PRO A 309 -4.36 9.83 -2.97
N VAL A 310 -4.46 8.65 -3.59
CA VAL A 310 -4.69 8.50 -5.04
C VAL A 310 -6.07 7.90 -5.22
N ALA A 311 -6.93 8.56 -5.99
CA ALA A 311 -8.34 8.21 -6.10
C ALA A 311 -8.74 8.02 -7.56
N ILE A 312 -9.71 7.15 -7.80
CA ILE A 312 -10.41 7.07 -9.09
C ILE A 312 -11.40 8.24 -9.12
N SER A 313 -11.22 9.21 -10.02
CA SER A 313 -12.04 10.43 -10.02
C SER A 313 -13.24 10.33 -10.98
N ASN A 314 -13.09 9.63 -12.09
CA ASN A 314 -14.13 9.48 -13.10
C ASN A 314 -14.03 8.13 -13.82
N ILE A 315 -15.17 7.57 -14.17
CA ILE A 315 -15.28 6.40 -15.04
C ILE A 315 -16.25 6.72 -16.16
N LYS A 316 -15.71 6.91 -17.36
CA LYS A 316 -16.53 7.03 -18.57
C LYS A 316 -16.78 5.64 -19.14
N GLN A 317 -18.04 5.34 -19.42
CA GLN A 317 -18.45 4.04 -19.94
C GLN A 317 -19.03 4.17 -21.35
N GLU A 318 -18.60 3.29 -22.25
CA GLU A 318 -19.17 3.13 -23.60
C GLU A 318 -19.52 1.67 -23.86
N ASN A 319 -20.75 1.40 -24.30
CA ASN A 319 -21.22 0.04 -24.55
C ASN A 319 -21.39 -0.21 -26.06
N THR A 320 -20.92 -1.36 -26.50
CA THR A 320 -21.22 -1.93 -27.81
C THR A 320 -22.00 -3.23 -27.60
N PRO A 321 -22.62 -3.84 -28.62
CA PRO A 321 -23.28 -5.14 -28.45
C PRO A 321 -22.37 -6.29 -27.99
N ARG A 322 -21.05 -6.15 -28.09
CA ARG A 322 -20.08 -7.22 -27.77
C ARG A 322 -19.16 -6.93 -26.59
N LYS A 323 -18.96 -5.66 -26.27
CA LYS A 323 -18.01 -5.26 -25.23
C LYS A 323 -18.44 -3.97 -24.54
N VAL A 324 -18.00 -3.81 -23.30
CA VAL A 324 -18.05 -2.57 -22.55
C VAL A 324 -16.65 -2.01 -22.46
N ILE A 325 -16.50 -0.71 -22.72
CA ILE A 325 -15.23 0.01 -22.64
C ILE A 325 -15.35 0.99 -21.49
N PHE A 326 -14.43 0.88 -20.53
CA PHE A 326 -14.28 1.78 -19.40
C PHE A 326 -13.05 2.63 -19.61
N THR A 327 -13.22 3.93 -19.57
CA THR A 327 -12.13 4.89 -19.54
C THR A 327 -12.07 5.47 -18.13
N ILE A 328 -11.06 5.06 -17.37
CA ILE A 328 -10.94 5.30 -15.94
C ILE A 328 -9.90 6.38 -15.73
N THR A 329 -10.27 7.46 -15.04
CA THR A 329 -9.37 8.55 -14.68
C THR A 329 -8.95 8.42 -13.23
N ILE A 330 -7.64 8.43 -13.00
CA ILE A 330 -7.00 8.37 -11.70
C ILE A 330 -6.41 9.74 -11.38
N GLN A 331 -6.48 10.18 -10.13
CA GLN A 331 -5.94 11.45 -9.68
C GLN A 331 -5.24 11.32 -8.31
N ASN A 332 -4.07 11.94 -8.14
CA ASN A 332 -3.50 12.22 -6.83
C ASN A 332 -4.30 13.38 -6.19
N VAL A 333 -5.06 13.07 -5.15
CA VAL A 333 -5.88 14.02 -4.37
C VAL A 333 -5.22 14.39 -3.04
N GLY A 334 -4.17 13.67 -2.64
CA GLY A 334 -3.39 13.97 -1.45
C GLY A 334 -2.34 15.07 -1.67
N ARG A 335 -1.58 15.38 -0.61
CA ARG A 335 -0.57 16.45 -0.59
C ARG A 335 0.86 15.98 -0.92
N GLY A 336 1.06 14.67 -0.90
CA GLY A 336 2.34 14.02 -1.14
C GLY A 336 2.60 13.72 -2.62
N LYS A 337 3.67 12.97 -2.84
CA LYS A 337 4.13 12.54 -4.16
C LYS A 337 3.83 11.05 -4.35
N VAL A 338 3.36 10.70 -5.53
CA VAL A 338 3.22 9.31 -5.93
C VAL A 338 4.57 8.80 -6.42
N ILE A 339 4.99 7.65 -5.89
CA ILE A 339 6.26 7.00 -6.19
C ILE A 339 5.97 5.59 -6.71
N ASN A 340 6.79 5.13 -7.65
CA ASN A 340 6.80 3.73 -8.07
C ASN A 340 7.05 2.82 -6.85
N LEU A 341 6.22 1.79 -6.67
CA LEU A 341 6.34 0.83 -5.57
C LEU A 341 7.72 0.17 -5.48
N GLY A 342 8.31 -0.18 -6.62
CA GLY A 342 9.65 -0.79 -6.67
C GLY A 342 10.77 0.16 -6.22
N ASP A 343 10.49 1.46 -6.19
CA ASP A 343 11.45 2.52 -5.86
C ASP A 343 11.22 3.11 -4.46
N LEU A 344 10.41 2.46 -3.61
CA LEU A 344 10.06 2.96 -2.28
C LEU A 344 11.30 3.16 -1.38
N GLU A 345 12.34 2.32 -1.52
CA GLU A 345 13.60 2.47 -0.77
C GLU A 345 14.39 3.73 -1.21
N LEU A 346 14.25 4.18 -2.46
CA LEU A 346 14.89 5.40 -2.99
C LEU A 346 14.34 6.67 -2.31
N CYS A 347 13.23 6.55 -1.59
CA CYS A 347 12.64 7.64 -0.83
C CYS A 347 13.44 7.98 0.43
N SER A 348 14.32 7.08 0.90
CA SER A 348 15.25 7.39 1.98
C SER A 348 16.21 8.51 1.54
N PRO A 349 16.38 9.58 2.34
CA PRO A 349 17.38 10.61 2.08
C PRO A 349 18.83 10.09 2.19
N TYR A 350 19.00 8.89 2.75
CA TYR A 350 20.29 8.22 2.94
C TYR A 350 20.57 7.18 1.86
N TYR A 351 19.62 6.93 0.96
CA TYR A 351 19.87 6.08 -0.19
C TYR A 351 20.90 6.76 -1.13
N PRO A 352 21.90 6.03 -1.67
CA PRO A 352 22.95 6.63 -2.51
C PRO A 352 22.43 7.12 -3.86
N GLY A 353 21.37 6.48 -4.38
CA GLY A 353 20.62 6.93 -5.56
C GLY A 353 19.68 8.09 -5.27
N ARG A 354 19.15 8.70 -6.33
CA ARG A 354 18.12 9.75 -6.24
C ARG A 354 16.86 9.28 -6.95
N LEU A 355 15.70 9.62 -6.41
CA LEU A 355 14.43 9.47 -7.11
C LEU A 355 14.48 10.20 -8.46
N GLY A 356 14.50 9.42 -9.53
CA GLY A 356 14.44 9.92 -10.89
C GLY A 356 13.00 10.26 -11.28
N ILE A 357 12.84 11.00 -12.39
CA ILE A 357 11.50 11.33 -12.92
C ILE A 357 10.73 10.07 -13.34
N GLN A 358 11.45 8.98 -13.65
CA GLN A 358 10.84 7.70 -14.02
C GLN A 358 10.17 7.00 -12.83
N SER A 359 10.67 7.23 -11.61
CA SER A 359 10.17 6.68 -10.36
C SER A 359 9.00 7.47 -9.77
N LEU A 360 8.65 8.62 -10.36
CA LEU A 360 7.57 9.47 -9.89
C LEU A 360 6.31 9.24 -10.72
N ASP A 361 5.16 9.49 -10.08
CA ASP A 361 3.86 9.52 -10.72
C ASP A 361 3.47 8.20 -11.39
N VAL A 362 3.82 7.07 -10.76
CA VAL A 362 3.51 5.72 -11.25
C VAL A 362 2.48 5.05 -10.33
N VAL A 363 1.37 4.61 -10.92
CA VAL A 363 0.29 3.87 -10.24
C VAL A 363 0.05 2.57 -11.00
N TYR A 364 -0.14 1.48 -10.29
CA TYR A 364 -0.44 0.17 -10.86
C TYR A 364 -1.92 -0.16 -10.70
N LEU A 365 -2.55 -0.74 -11.72
CA LEU A 365 -3.89 -1.31 -11.63
C LEU A 365 -3.79 -2.78 -11.19
N GLY A 366 -3.82 -2.99 -9.87
CA GLY A 366 -3.64 -4.29 -9.21
C GLY A 366 -4.74 -5.30 -9.54
N ASP A 367 -6.00 -4.88 -9.44
CA ASP A 367 -7.17 -5.67 -9.83
C ASP A 367 -8.18 -4.80 -10.60
N ILE A 368 -8.84 -5.41 -11.59
CA ILE A 368 -10.03 -4.86 -12.22
C ILE A 368 -10.90 -5.99 -12.79
N ARG A 369 -12.12 -6.11 -12.26
CA ARG A 369 -13.08 -7.15 -12.68
C ARG A 369 -14.52 -6.75 -12.40
N MET A 370 -15.44 -7.39 -13.11
CA MET A 370 -16.85 -7.32 -12.76
C MET A 370 -17.10 -8.21 -11.55
N SER A 371 -17.86 -7.74 -10.56
CA SER A 371 -18.25 -8.57 -9.41
C SER A 371 -19.00 -9.83 -9.87
N GLY A 372 -18.66 -10.97 -9.29
CA GLY A 372 -19.15 -12.29 -9.70
C GLY A 372 -18.43 -12.91 -10.89
N SER A 373 -17.46 -12.20 -11.49
CA SER A 373 -16.53 -12.75 -12.48
C SER A 373 -15.13 -12.88 -11.86
N ASN A 374 -14.45 -13.98 -12.19
CA ASN A 374 -13.03 -14.17 -11.88
C ASN A 374 -12.12 -13.65 -13.01
N GLN A 375 -12.71 -13.22 -14.13
CA GLN A 375 -11.95 -12.73 -15.28
C GLN A 375 -11.61 -11.25 -15.11
N ARG A 376 -10.31 -10.94 -15.13
CA ARG A 376 -9.81 -9.57 -15.19
C ARG A 376 -10.14 -8.92 -16.54
N LEU A 377 -10.43 -7.63 -16.52
CA LEU A 377 -10.63 -6.85 -17.75
C LEU A 377 -9.30 -6.67 -18.49
N LYS A 378 -9.35 -6.63 -19.82
CA LYS A 378 -8.19 -6.31 -20.66
C LYS A 378 -8.00 -4.80 -20.71
N CYS A 379 -6.87 -4.29 -20.25
CA CYS A 379 -6.60 -2.87 -20.17
C CYS A 379 -5.49 -2.41 -21.11
N SER A 380 -5.54 -1.15 -21.52
CA SER A 380 -4.53 -0.47 -22.32
C SER A 380 -4.06 0.78 -21.56
N PRO A 381 -2.75 0.95 -21.32
CA PRO A 381 -1.66 0.06 -21.75
C PRO A 381 -1.72 -1.33 -21.10
N ASP A 382 -1.20 -2.35 -21.81
CA ASP A 382 -1.29 -3.77 -21.41
C ASP A 382 -0.46 -4.10 -20.17
N ASP A 383 0.44 -3.20 -19.77
CA ASP A 383 1.30 -3.32 -18.58
C ASP A 383 0.59 -2.97 -17.27
N TYR A 384 -0.67 -2.51 -17.33
CA TYR A 384 -1.45 -2.03 -16.17
C TYR A 384 -0.76 -0.88 -15.40
N VAL A 385 0.16 -0.18 -16.05
CA VAL A 385 0.89 0.96 -15.48
C VAL A 385 0.25 2.26 -15.91
N ILE A 386 -0.15 3.06 -14.94
CA ILE A 386 -0.72 4.39 -15.13
C ILE A 386 0.34 5.41 -14.72
N ARG A 387 0.82 6.21 -15.68
CA ARG A 387 1.60 7.40 -15.38
C ARG A 387 0.71 8.61 -15.18
N LEU A 388 0.83 9.26 -14.03
CA LEU A 388 0.18 10.54 -13.76
C LEU A 388 0.99 11.67 -14.42
N ARG A 389 0.28 12.61 -15.03
CA ARG A 389 0.82 13.88 -15.53
C ARG A 389 0.04 14.99 -14.84
N ASP A 390 0.75 15.87 -14.16
CA ASP A 390 0.14 16.91 -13.32
C ASP A 390 -0.86 16.31 -12.31
N GLY A 391 -0.50 15.16 -11.73
CA GLY A 391 -1.31 14.43 -10.76
C GLY A 391 -2.52 13.70 -11.34
N ARG A 392 -2.66 13.58 -12.66
CA ARG A 392 -3.78 12.85 -13.31
C ARG A 392 -3.32 11.82 -14.33
N GLY A 393 -3.94 10.65 -14.34
CA GLY A 393 -3.67 9.57 -15.29
C GLY A 393 -4.97 8.94 -15.79
N GLN A 394 -4.86 8.12 -16.84
CA GLN A 394 -6.00 7.44 -17.42
C GLN A 394 -5.61 6.07 -17.94
N ILE A 395 -6.53 5.12 -17.82
CA ILE A 395 -6.41 3.77 -18.40
C ILE A 395 -7.73 3.38 -19.06
N THR A 396 -7.66 2.61 -20.14
CA THR A 396 -8.86 2.11 -20.82
C THR A 396 -8.95 0.60 -20.68
N CYS A 397 -10.03 0.10 -20.11
CA CYS A 397 -10.26 -1.32 -19.89
C CYS A 397 -11.49 -1.81 -20.64
N THR A 398 -11.43 -3.03 -21.16
CA THR A 398 -12.49 -3.66 -21.94
C THR A 398 -12.99 -4.90 -21.23
N TYR A 399 -14.31 -4.98 -21.09
CA TYR A 399 -15.03 -6.15 -20.63
C TYR A 399 -15.75 -6.81 -21.81
N ASP A 400 -15.45 -8.08 -22.07
CA ASP A 400 -16.10 -8.85 -23.12
C ASP A 400 -17.46 -9.36 -22.65
N MET A 401 -18.50 -9.11 -23.44
CA MET A 401 -19.86 -9.55 -23.15
C MET A 401 -20.22 -10.86 -23.85
N GLU A 402 -19.30 -11.54 -24.52
CA GLU A 402 -19.58 -12.80 -25.23
C GLU A 402 -20.28 -13.85 -24.35
N TYR A 403 -20.06 -13.82 -23.03
CA TYR A 403 -20.66 -14.75 -22.07
C TYR A 403 -21.91 -14.23 -21.36
N THR A 404 -22.38 -13.02 -21.65
CA THR A 404 -23.58 -12.48 -21.00
C THR A 404 -24.84 -13.07 -21.65
N THR A 405 -25.61 -13.85 -20.90
CA THR A 405 -26.94 -14.33 -21.33
C THR A 405 -28.03 -13.30 -21.13
N ALA A 406 -27.73 -12.17 -20.49
CA ALA A 406 -28.68 -11.11 -20.20
C ALA A 406 -29.19 -10.46 -21.50
N LYS A 407 -30.51 -10.33 -21.62
CA LYS A 407 -31.17 -9.67 -22.76
C LYS A 407 -31.50 -8.20 -22.50
N SER A 408 -31.39 -7.75 -21.26
CA SER A 408 -31.67 -6.38 -20.83
C SER A 408 -30.48 -5.78 -20.11
N ALA A 409 -30.42 -4.45 -20.05
CA ALA A 409 -29.40 -3.76 -19.26
C ALA A 409 -29.53 -4.08 -17.76
N TYR A 410 -28.40 -4.17 -17.06
CA TYR A 410 -28.31 -4.45 -15.63
C TYR A 410 -27.18 -3.66 -14.97
N LYS A 411 -27.32 -3.44 -13.66
CA LYS A 411 -26.29 -2.81 -12.84
C LYS A 411 -25.36 -3.89 -12.30
N ALA A 412 -24.06 -3.65 -12.34
CA ALA A 412 -23.06 -4.55 -11.79
C ALA A 412 -21.93 -3.75 -11.12
N PRO A 413 -21.41 -4.19 -9.96
CA PRO A 413 -20.23 -3.57 -9.37
C PRO A 413 -18.98 -3.85 -10.23
N LEU A 414 -18.21 -2.80 -10.50
CA LEU A 414 -16.88 -2.88 -11.09
C LEU A 414 -15.86 -2.80 -9.94
N VAL A 415 -15.20 -3.90 -9.61
CA VAL A 415 -14.18 -3.97 -8.57
C VAL A 415 -12.87 -3.48 -9.15
N MET A 416 -12.20 -2.54 -8.48
CA MET A 416 -10.88 -2.03 -8.86
C MET A 416 -9.99 -1.83 -7.64
N GLU A 417 -8.70 -2.15 -7.81
CA GLU A 417 -7.68 -1.83 -6.83
C GLU A 417 -6.47 -1.19 -7.51
N LEU A 418 -6.07 -0.01 -7.01
CA LEU A 418 -4.85 0.69 -7.42
C LEU A 418 -3.76 0.47 -6.40
N TRP A 419 -2.52 0.26 -6.82
CA TRP A 419 -1.35 0.13 -5.96
C TRP A 419 -0.29 1.18 -6.30
N TYR A 420 0.32 1.80 -5.30
CA TYR A 420 1.32 2.83 -5.50
C TYR A 420 2.16 3.06 -4.24
N GLY A 421 3.36 3.62 -4.41
CA GLY A 421 4.12 4.21 -3.33
C GLY A 421 3.68 5.66 -3.11
N TYR A 422 3.75 6.13 -1.87
CA TYR A 422 3.40 7.50 -1.52
C TYR A 422 4.43 8.09 -0.56
N SER A 423 4.77 9.38 -0.76
CA SER A 423 5.69 10.10 0.10
C SER A 423 5.17 11.46 0.50
N GLU A 424 5.28 11.77 1.79
CA GLU A 424 4.95 13.08 2.37
C GLU A 424 6.07 13.51 3.31
N THR A 425 6.38 14.81 3.32
CA THR A 425 7.42 15.39 4.19
C THR A 425 6.83 16.49 5.05
N GLN A 426 7.01 16.38 6.36
CA GLN A 426 6.74 17.42 7.34
C GLN A 426 8.05 18.10 7.76
N ARG A 427 7.98 19.38 8.14
CA ARG A 427 9.16 20.19 8.52
C ARG A 427 8.98 20.81 9.89
N ARG A 428 10.05 20.82 10.69
CA ARG A 428 10.08 21.43 12.02
C ARG A 428 11.36 22.23 12.20
N ASN A 429 11.21 23.54 12.42
CA ASN A 429 12.32 24.42 12.74
C ASN A 429 12.59 24.38 14.24
N VAL A 430 13.85 24.19 14.61
CA VAL A 430 14.34 24.11 15.99
C VAL A 430 15.54 25.03 16.12
N ARG A 431 15.54 25.88 17.14
CA ARG A 431 16.70 26.70 17.48
C ARG A 431 17.57 25.99 18.49
N VAL A 432 18.83 25.77 18.18
CA VAL A 432 19.82 25.28 19.14
C VAL A 432 20.61 26.46 19.67
N LYS A 433 20.65 26.61 21.00
CA LYS A 433 21.38 27.68 21.67
C LYS A 433 22.42 27.11 22.62
N ARG A 434 23.66 27.60 22.52
CA ARG A 434 24.71 27.29 23.47
C ARG A 434 24.46 27.98 24.82
N VAL A 435 24.60 27.23 25.89
CA VAL A 435 24.62 27.71 27.28
C VAL A 435 26.04 27.52 27.79
N SER A 436 26.64 28.62 28.24
CA SER A 436 28.02 28.70 28.71
C SER A 436 28.10 28.85 30.22
#